data_AF-A0A936R3D2-F1
#
_entry.id   AF-A0A936R3D2-F1
#
_cell.length_a   1.000
_cell.length_b   1.000
_cell.length_c   1.000
_cell.angle_alpha   90.00
_cell.angle_beta   90.00
_cell.angle_gamma   90.00
#
_symmetry.space_group_name_H-M   'P 1'
#
loop_
_entity.id
_entity.type
_entity.pdbx_description
1 polymer ?
#
loop_
_entity_poly.entity_id
_entity_poly.type
_entity_poly.pdbx_seq_one_letter_code
_entity_poly.pdbx_strand_id
1 'polypeptide(L)'
;MKAIRSPSRHAGFSLIELMVVVAIVAILAAIVYPNYTDTVRRSNRSDARATLLQIAQSLERYFTENNTYAGATLGTAAATDVWPTTTSTENRYTISFSVTPSATAYTLQAAATGFQDKDTECATMTLSHLGVRAPAACW
;
A
#
# COMPACT_ATOMS: atom_id res chain seq x y z
N MET A 1 -36.12 -57.97 -31.35
CA MET A 1 -35.97 -56.60 -31.87
C MET A 1 -34.87 -55.90 -31.07
N LYS A 2 -33.69 -55.67 -31.64
CA LYS A 2 -32.53 -55.12 -30.93
C LYS A 2 -32.33 -53.67 -31.38
N ALA A 3 -32.61 -52.70 -30.51
CA ALA A 3 -32.45 -51.28 -30.82
C ALA A 3 -30.96 -50.93 -30.93
N ILE A 4 -30.55 -50.46 -32.11
CA ILE A 4 -29.19 -49.97 -32.36
C ILE A 4 -29.13 -48.56 -31.75
N ARG A 5 -28.42 -48.39 -30.63
CA ARG A 5 -28.11 -47.07 -30.07
C ARG A 5 -26.94 -46.48 -30.84
N SER A 6 -27.15 -45.33 -31.48
CA SER A 6 -26.11 -44.55 -32.15
C SER A 6 -25.12 -43.98 -31.12
N PRO A 7 -23.81 -44.09 -31.33
CA PRO A 7 -22.82 -43.49 -30.43
C PRO A 7 -22.92 -41.96 -30.52
N SER A 8 -23.02 -41.31 -29.37
CA SER A 8 -22.90 -39.86 -29.24
C SER A 8 -21.49 -39.44 -29.64
N ARG A 9 -21.38 -38.69 -30.76
CA ARG A 9 -20.12 -38.05 -31.16
C ARG A 9 -19.76 -37.03 -30.09
N HIS A 10 -18.66 -37.27 -29.39
CA HIS A 10 -18.09 -36.27 -28.51
C HIS A 10 -17.49 -35.18 -29.41
N ALA A 11 -18.04 -33.98 -29.36
CA ALA A 11 -17.46 -32.82 -30.03
C ALA A 11 -16.22 -32.39 -29.24
N GLY A 12 -15.04 -32.49 -29.85
CA GLY A 12 -13.80 -31.96 -29.30
C GLY A 12 -13.56 -30.53 -29.80
N PHE A 13 -12.85 -29.72 -29.01
CA PHE A 13 -12.39 -28.40 -29.45
C PHE A 13 -11.38 -28.53 -30.59
N SER A 14 -11.47 -27.61 -31.56
CA SER A 14 -10.47 -27.51 -32.62
C SER A 14 -9.22 -26.80 -32.12
N LEU A 15 -8.07 -27.13 -32.72
CA LEU A 15 -6.79 -26.47 -32.38
C LEU A 15 -6.84 -24.97 -32.68
N ILE A 16 -7.58 -24.58 -33.72
CA ILE A 16 -7.78 -23.17 -34.08
C ILE A 16 -8.66 -22.42 -33.08
N GLU A 17 -9.72 -23.03 -32.54
CA GLU A 17 -10.51 -22.41 -31.46
C GLU A 17 -9.63 -22.13 -30.24
N LEU A 18 -8.78 -23.09 -29.87
CA LEU A 18 -7.88 -22.91 -28.73
C LEU A 18 -6.87 -21.78 -28.99
N MET A 19 -6.34 -21.65 -30.20
CA MET A 19 -5.45 -20.54 -30.56
C MET A 19 -6.15 -19.18 -30.48
N VAL A 20 -7.39 -19.08 -30.94
CA VAL A 20 -8.17 -17.83 -30.86
C VAL A 20 -8.47 -17.47 -29.40
N VAL A 21 -8.85 -18.45 -28.57
CA VAL A 21 -9.10 -18.22 -27.14
C VAL A 21 -7.83 -17.73 -26.43
N VAL A 22 -6.69 -18.38 -26.67
CA VAL A 22 -5.41 -17.94 -26.08
C VAL A 22 -5.02 -16.54 -26.56
N ALA A 23 -5.24 -16.21 -27.83
CA ALA A 23 -4.99 -14.88 -28.37
C ALA A 23 -5.85 -13.82 -27.68
N ILE A 24 -7.15 -14.08 -27.48
CA ILE A 24 -8.05 -13.16 -26.77
C ILE A 24 -7.62 -12.97 -25.32
N VAL A 25 -7.31 -14.06 -24.61
CA VAL A 25 -6.85 -14.00 -23.21
C VAL A 25 -5.55 -13.22 -23.08
N ALA A 26 -4.60 -13.38 -24.02
CA ALA A 26 -3.34 -12.64 -24.02
C ALA A 26 -3.55 -11.12 -24.19
N ILE A 27 -4.45 -10.72 -25.10
CA ILE A 27 -4.80 -9.30 -25.31
C ILE A 27 -5.45 -8.71 -24.05
N LEU A 28 -6.41 -9.43 -23.45
CA LEU A 28 -7.09 -8.98 -22.24
C LEU A 28 -6.11 -8.87 -21.05
N ALA A 29 -5.23 -9.85 -20.87
CA ALA A 29 -4.24 -9.84 -19.79
C ALA A 29 -3.28 -8.64 -19.91
N ALA A 30 -2.87 -8.29 -21.13
CA ALA A 30 -1.97 -7.16 -21.37
C ALA A 30 -2.54 -5.81 -20.92
N ILE A 31 -3.87 -5.61 -21.02
CA ILE A 31 -4.53 -4.35 -20.61
C ILE A 31 -4.90 -4.37 -19.12
N VAL A 32 -5.40 -5.51 -18.63
CA VAL A 32 -5.96 -5.62 -17.28
C VAL A 32 -4.87 -5.65 -16.20
N TYR A 33 -3.77 -6.35 -16.44
CA TYR A 33 -2.72 -6.55 -15.43
C TYR A 33 -2.09 -5.25 -14.90
N PRO A 34 -1.60 -4.30 -15.74
CA PRO A 34 -0.98 -3.07 -15.22
C PRO A 34 -1.97 -2.21 -14.42
N ASN A 35 -3.21 -2.07 -14.90
CA ASN A 35 -4.23 -1.22 -14.26
C ASN A 35 -4.61 -1.67 -12.85
N TYR A 36 -4.67 -2.98 -12.62
CA TYR A 36 -4.97 -3.51 -11.28
C TYR A 36 -3.87 -3.16 -10.27
N THR A 37 -2.60 -3.29 -10.68
CA THR A 37 -1.46 -3.03 -9.79
C THR A 37 -1.40 -1.58 -9.31
N ASP A 38 -1.72 -0.62 -10.17
CA ASP A 38 -1.73 0.80 -9.81
C ASP A 38 -2.88 1.16 -8.88
N THR A 39 -4.03 0.52 -9.04
CA THR A 39 -5.17 0.70 -8.13
C THR A 39 -4.81 0.26 -6.71
N VAL A 40 -4.18 -0.91 -6.58
CA VAL A 40 -3.72 -1.43 -5.28
C VAL A 40 -2.65 -0.50 -4.67
N ARG A 41 -1.67 -0.03 -5.46
CA ARG A 41 -0.66 0.92 -4.99
C ARG A 41 -1.25 2.23 -4.47
N ARG A 42 -2.28 2.76 -5.15
CA ARG A 42 -3.00 3.96 -4.70
C ARG A 42 -3.74 3.71 -3.39
N SER A 43 -4.36 2.55 -3.23
CA SER A 43 -4.99 2.15 -1.96
C SER A 43 -3.98 2.09 -0.82
N ASN A 44 -2.82 1.47 -1.05
CA ASN A 44 -1.75 1.38 -0.05
C ASN A 44 -1.15 2.76 0.29
N ARG A 45 -1.04 3.67 -0.68
CA ARG A 45 -0.67 5.07 -0.41
C ARG A 45 -1.70 5.75 0.48
N SER A 46 -3.00 5.52 0.24
CA SER A 46 -4.07 6.07 1.09
C SER A 46 -3.96 5.55 2.53
N ASP A 47 -3.65 4.27 2.72
CA ASP A 47 -3.36 3.68 4.04
C ASP A 47 -2.20 4.42 4.74
N ALA A 48 -1.06 4.58 4.06
CA ALA A 48 0.08 5.31 4.60
C ALA A 48 -0.26 6.76 4.98
N ARG A 49 -1.00 7.48 4.13
CA ARG A 49 -1.44 8.86 4.42
C ARG A 49 -2.30 8.91 5.69
N ALA A 50 -3.25 7.97 5.82
CA ALA A 50 -4.11 7.89 6.99
C ALA A 50 -3.29 7.61 8.26
N THR A 51 -2.37 6.64 8.21
CA THR A 51 -1.49 6.33 9.35
C THR A 51 -0.63 7.54 9.74
N LEU A 52 -0.01 8.23 8.77
CA LEU A 52 0.82 9.42 9.04
C LEU A 52 0.00 10.54 9.70
N LEU A 53 -1.24 10.77 9.26
CA LEU A 53 -2.12 11.79 9.84
C LEU A 53 -2.57 11.43 11.26
N GLN A 54 -2.84 10.16 11.53
CA GLN A 54 -3.18 9.68 12.88
C GLN A 54 -2.01 9.88 13.85
N ILE A 55 -0.79 9.53 13.42
CA ILE A 55 0.41 9.72 14.24
C ILE A 55 0.69 11.21 14.46
N ALA A 56 0.50 12.06 13.44
CA ALA A 56 0.62 13.50 13.59
C ALA A 56 -0.35 14.05 14.67
N GLN A 57 -1.61 13.60 14.69
CA GLN A 57 -2.56 13.97 15.75
C GLN A 57 -2.10 13.51 17.14
N SER A 58 -1.57 12.28 17.25
CA SER A 58 -0.98 11.79 18.50
C SER A 58 0.24 12.60 18.95
N LEU A 59 1.06 13.09 18.01
CA LEU A 59 2.19 13.96 18.31
C LEU A 59 1.73 15.33 18.84
N GLU A 60 0.66 15.90 18.29
CA GLU A 60 0.10 17.16 18.83
C GLU A 60 -0.44 16.97 20.25
N ARG A 61 -1.06 15.82 20.53
CA ARG A 61 -1.44 15.47 21.90
C ARG A 61 -0.22 15.32 22.81
N TYR A 62 0.82 14.62 22.36
CA TYR A 62 2.08 14.48 23.10
C TYR A 62 2.71 15.84 23.41
N PHE A 63 2.74 16.77 22.45
CA PHE A 63 3.23 18.12 22.66
C PHE A 63 2.38 18.91 23.67
N THR A 64 1.05 18.75 23.64
CA THR A 64 0.14 19.38 24.61
C THR A 64 0.42 18.89 26.04
N GLU A 65 0.76 17.61 26.20
CA GLU A 65 1.06 17.00 27.50
C GLU A 65 2.48 17.31 28.00
N ASN A 66 3.46 17.39 27.10
CA ASN A 66 4.90 17.43 27.44
C ASN A 66 5.59 18.76 27.11
N ASN A 67 4.93 19.66 26.38
CA ASN A 67 5.48 20.90 25.82
C ASN A 67 6.72 20.70 24.92
N THR A 68 6.88 19.50 24.36
CA THR A 68 8.00 19.12 23.50
C THR A 68 7.62 17.93 22.63
N TYR A 69 8.15 17.82 21.40
CA TYR A 69 8.12 16.56 20.65
C TYR A 69 9.34 15.68 20.94
N ALA A 70 10.38 16.23 21.57
CA ALA A 70 11.61 15.50 21.85
C ALA A 70 11.33 14.31 22.77
N GLY A 71 11.86 13.15 22.41
CA GLY A 71 11.64 11.91 23.16
C GLY A 71 10.42 11.12 22.72
N ALA A 72 9.55 11.63 21.84
CA ALA A 72 8.48 10.85 21.24
C ALA A 72 9.04 9.64 20.47
N THR A 73 8.47 8.46 20.70
CA THR A 73 8.86 7.21 20.04
C THR A 73 7.67 6.54 19.35
N LEU A 74 7.94 5.53 18.52
CA LEU A 74 6.93 4.74 17.80
C LEU A 74 7.22 3.25 18.01
N GLY A 75 6.22 2.47 18.41
CA GLY A 75 6.26 1.01 18.52
C GLY A 75 7.34 0.48 19.46
N THR A 76 7.68 1.24 20.52
CA THR A 76 8.68 0.84 21.52
C THR A 76 8.08 0.28 22.79
N ALA A 77 6.74 0.31 22.94
CA ALA A 77 6.02 -0.05 24.17
C ALA A 77 6.51 0.74 25.41
N ALA A 78 7.06 1.94 25.18
CA ALA A 78 7.51 2.85 26.22
C ALA A 78 6.41 3.86 26.58
N ALA A 79 6.53 4.54 27.72
CA ALA A 79 5.60 5.63 28.07
C ALA A 79 5.68 6.82 27.09
N THR A 80 6.78 6.95 26.35
CA THR A 80 7.00 7.96 25.32
C THR A 80 6.44 7.58 23.96
N ASP A 81 5.81 6.41 23.85
CA ASP A 81 5.32 5.87 22.59
C ASP A 81 4.04 6.61 22.17
N VAL A 82 4.11 7.36 21.06
CA VAL A 82 2.96 8.11 20.55
C VAL A 82 2.07 7.27 19.64
N TRP A 83 2.58 6.12 19.18
CA TRP A 83 1.83 5.20 18.35
C TRP A 83 2.34 3.75 18.48
N PRO A 84 1.46 2.76 18.67
CA PRO A 84 1.87 1.42 19.10
C PRO A 84 2.61 0.59 18.03
N THR A 85 2.62 1.02 16.77
CA THR A 85 3.23 0.27 15.66
C THR A 85 4.16 1.13 14.82
N THR A 86 5.05 0.48 14.07
CA THR A 86 5.92 1.13 13.07
C THR A 86 5.51 0.73 11.65
N THR A 87 4.26 0.33 11.44
CA THR A 87 3.73 -0.09 10.14
C THR A 87 2.38 0.54 9.87
N SER A 88 2.08 0.77 8.59
CA SER A 88 0.74 1.11 8.12
C SER A 88 -0.22 -0.07 8.34
N THR A 89 -1.54 0.17 8.29
CA THR A 89 -2.54 -0.85 8.63
C THR A 89 -2.43 -2.09 7.74
N GLU A 90 -2.14 -1.90 6.45
CA GLU A 90 -1.98 -3.00 5.49
C GLU A 90 -0.54 -3.56 5.44
N ASN A 91 0.35 -3.10 6.33
CA ASN A 91 1.77 -3.47 6.37
C ASN A 91 2.50 -3.25 5.03
N ARG A 92 2.14 -2.19 4.32
CA ARG A 92 2.74 -1.81 3.02
C ARG A 92 3.74 -0.66 3.14
N TYR A 93 3.76 0.00 4.29
CA TYR A 93 4.75 0.99 4.64
C TYR A 93 5.24 0.78 6.07
N THR A 94 6.53 1.00 6.29
CA THR A 94 7.13 1.15 7.61
C THR A 94 7.15 2.63 7.97
N ILE A 95 6.66 2.96 9.16
CA ILE A 95 6.55 4.32 9.68
C ILE A 95 7.67 4.59 10.69
N SER A 96 8.34 5.72 10.52
CA SER A 96 9.41 6.19 11.41
C SER A 96 9.46 7.72 11.42
N PHE A 97 10.32 8.28 12.27
CA PHE A 97 10.74 9.67 12.11
C PHE A 97 11.91 9.74 11.12
N SER A 98 11.86 10.67 10.15
CA SER A 98 12.99 10.92 9.23
C SER A 98 14.23 11.42 9.97
N VAL A 99 14.00 12.17 11.05
CA VAL A 99 15.02 12.71 11.95
C VAL A 99 14.47 12.62 13.37
N THR A 100 15.34 12.46 14.35
CA THR A 100 14.94 12.47 15.76
C THR A 100 14.13 13.74 16.06
N PRO A 101 12.91 13.63 16.62
CA PRO A 101 12.10 14.78 16.97
C PRO A 101 12.85 15.75 17.88
N SER A 102 12.79 17.03 17.53
CA SER A 102 13.31 18.11 18.36
C SER A 102 12.22 18.62 19.30
N ALA A 103 12.52 19.66 20.09
CA ALA A 103 11.50 20.24 20.97
C ALA A 103 10.25 20.72 20.23
N THR A 104 10.42 21.30 19.03
CA THR A 104 9.34 22.03 18.31
C THR A 104 9.08 21.51 16.91
N ALA A 105 9.83 20.50 16.45
CA ALA A 105 9.70 19.99 15.10
C ALA A 105 9.88 18.47 15.02
N TYR A 106 9.04 17.84 14.20
CA TYR A 106 9.18 16.47 13.74
C TYR A 106 8.97 16.38 12.23
N THR A 107 9.44 15.27 11.64
CA THR A 107 9.04 14.81 10.30
C THR A 107 8.86 13.31 10.34
N LEU A 108 7.64 12.87 10.03
CA LEU A 108 7.30 11.46 9.88
C LEU A 108 7.64 11.00 8.47
N GLN A 109 8.01 9.73 8.36
CA GLN A 109 8.31 9.03 7.12
C GLN A 109 7.51 7.73 7.04
N ALA A 110 6.91 7.46 5.89
CA ALA A 110 6.41 6.15 5.50
C ALA A 110 7.30 5.63 4.37
N ALA A 111 8.07 4.59 4.62
CA ALA A 111 8.90 3.90 3.63
C ALA A 111 8.17 2.66 3.11
N ALA A 112 8.01 2.54 1.79
CA ALA A 112 7.33 1.41 1.17
C ALA A 112 8.01 0.08 1.54
N THR A 113 7.22 -1.00 1.57
CA THR A 113 7.72 -2.37 1.75
C THR A 113 7.03 -3.37 0.82
N GLY A 114 7.75 -4.43 0.44
CA GLY A 114 7.21 -5.59 -0.26
C GLY A 114 6.65 -5.25 -1.64
N PHE A 115 5.34 -5.46 -1.85
CA PHE A 115 4.70 -5.12 -3.13
C PHE A 115 4.79 -3.62 -3.46
N GLN A 116 4.77 -2.78 -2.42
CA GLN A 116 4.75 -1.33 -2.57
C GLN A 116 6.12 -0.76 -2.98
N ASP A 117 7.21 -1.51 -2.80
CA ASP A 117 8.58 -1.10 -3.21
C ASP A 117 8.70 -0.82 -4.70
N LYS A 118 7.80 -1.41 -5.50
CA LYS A 118 7.74 -1.19 -6.95
C LYS A 118 7.08 0.14 -7.33
N ASP A 119 6.48 0.87 -6.38
CA ASP A 119 5.97 2.24 -6.56
C ASP A 119 7.12 3.23 -6.29
N THR A 120 8.14 3.22 -7.17
CA THR A 120 9.42 3.91 -6.93
C THR A 120 9.28 5.43 -6.76
N GLU A 121 8.26 6.03 -7.38
CA GLU A 121 7.93 7.45 -7.22
C GLU A 121 7.47 7.77 -5.78
N CYS A 122 6.79 6.81 -5.14
CA CYS A 122 6.22 6.94 -3.82
C CYS A 122 6.86 5.99 -2.79
N ALA A 123 8.11 5.58 -3.04
CA ALA A 123 8.85 4.69 -2.15
C ALA A 123 9.05 5.28 -0.75
N THR A 124 8.99 6.61 -0.63
CA THR A 124 9.00 7.31 0.65
C THR A 124 8.01 8.46 0.61
N MET A 125 7.13 8.52 1.61
CA MET A 125 6.23 9.65 1.84
C MET A 125 6.54 10.30 3.18
N THR A 126 6.45 11.62 3.27
CA THR A 126 6.79 12.36 4.49
C THR A 126 5.75 13.39 4.87
N LEU A 127 5.56 13.58 6.18
CA LEU A 127 4.69 14.60 6.76
C LEU A 127 5.44 15.31 7.89
N SER A 128 5.63 16.62 7.75
CA SER A 128 6.23 17.45 8.80
C SER A 128 5.18 18.00 9.77
N HIS A 129 5.63 18.47 10.94
CA HIS A 129 4.82 19.22 11.91
C HIS A 129 4.11 20.47 11.32
N LEU A 130 4.63 21.04 10.23
CA LEU A 130 4.00 22.16 9.51
C LEU A 130 2.95 21.71 8.49
N GLY A 131 2.66 20.41 8.40
CA GLY A 131 1.77 19.85 7.40
C GLY A 131 2.36 19.78 5.99
N VAL A 132 3.67 20.06 5.82
CA VAL A 132 4.36 19.87 4.53
C VAL A 132 4.40 18.38 4.21
N ARG A 133 3.94 18.06 2.99
CA ARG A 133 3.76 16.71 2.45
C ARG A 133 4.66 16.51 1.24
N ALA A 134 5.46 15.46 1.23
CA ALA A 134 6.30 15.13 0.07
C ALA A 134 6.39 13.62 -0.19
N PRO A 135 6.57 13.19 -1.45
CA PRO A 135 6.45 13.94 -2.70
C PRO A 135 4.99 14.27 -3.03
N ALA A 136 4.67 15.47 -3.52
CA ALA A 136 3.27 15.92 -3.71
C ALA A 136 2.40 14.98 -4.56
N ALA A 137 2.96 14.32 -5.59
CA ALA A 137 2.25 13.36 -6.44
C ALA A 137 1.77 12.10 -5.68
N CYS A 138 2.38 11.83 -4.51
CA CYS A 138 2.08 10.68 -3.67
C CYS A 138 1.06 10.99 -2.58
N TRP A 139 0.59 12.23 -2.44
CA TRP A 139 -0.32 12.70 -1.38
C TRP A 139 -1.77 12.92 -1.83
#